data_AF-A0A3P7N9W6-F1
#
_entry.id   AF-A0A3P7N9W6-F1
#
_cell.length_a   1.000
_cell.length_b   1.000
_cell.length_c   1.000
_cell.angle_alpha   90.00
_cell.angle_beta   90.00
_cell.angle_gamma   90.00
#
_symmetry.space_group_name_H-M   'P 1'
#
loop_
_entity.id
_entity.type
_entity.pdbx_description
1 polymer ?
#
loop_
_entity_poly.entity_id
_entity_poly.type
_entity_poly.pdbx_seq_one_letter_code
_entity_poly.pdbx_strand_id
1 'polypeptide(L)'
;MEDMGHLKYGGGSAAQSSTIQLIDAFLKVEHTGADNDFLIRQRDYMPREHRELLQWVEEATPVQKSTPGREEALEALRMFRSKHLNLVSCIYRLLQYFLRVQIQHEL
;
A
#
# COMPACT_ATOMS: atom_id res chain seq x y z
N MET A 1 -3.19 -19.64 28.75
CA MET A 1 -3.10 -19.21 27.35
C MET A 1 -4.52 -18.90 26.94
N GLU A 2 -4.87 -17.62 26.80
CA GLU A 2 -6.24 -17.20 26.52
C GLU A 2 -6.69 -17.75 25.15
N ASP A 3 -7.89 -18.34 25.11
CA ASP A 3 -8.52 -18.85 23.90
C ASP A 3 -9.01 -17.66 23.05
N MET A 4 -8.15 -17.21 22.13
CA MET A 4 -8.36 -16.01 21.30
C MET A 4 -9.26 -16.25 20.07
N GLY A 5 -9.98 -17.37 20.01
CA GLY A 5 -10.90 -17.69 18.91
C GLY A 5 -10.25 -17.63 17.52
N HIS A 6 -11.07 -17.52 16.47
CA HIS A 6 -10.59 -17.41 15.09
C HIS A 6 -10.20 -15.95 14.76
N LEU A 7 -8.89 -15.71 14.60
CA LEU A 7 -8.35 -14.42 14.17
C LEU A 7 -8.45 -14.29 12.64
N LYS A 8 -9.10 -13.22 12.15
CA LYS A 8 -9.15 -12.89 10.73
C LYS A 8 -8.04 -11.89 10.39
N TYR A 9 -7.18 -12.26 9.47
CA TYR A 9 -6.15 -11.37 8.91
C TYR A 9 -6.47 -11.07 7.46
N GLY A 10 -6.23 -9.82 7.04
CA GLY A 10 -6.30 -9.43 5.63
C GLY A 10 -5.22 -10.11 4.79
N GLY A 11 -5.55 -10.36 3.52
CA GLY A 11 -4.57 -10.83 2.54
C GLY A 11 -3.55 -9.76 2.15
N GLY A 12 -2.47 -10.18 1.48
CA GLY A 12 -1.42 -9.28 1.01
C GLY A 12 -1.94 -8.25 0.00
N SER A 13 -1.56 -6.99 0.19
CA SER A 13 -1.93 -5.88 -0.70
C SER A 13 -0.74 -4.97 -0.96
N ALA A 14 -0.69 -4.39 -2.16
CA ALA A 14 0.23 -3.30 -2.50
C ALA A 14 0.20 -2.13 -1.51
N ALA A 15 -0.94 -1.92 -0.84
CA ALA A 15 -1.11 -0.89 0.17
C ALA A 15 -0.30 -1.14 1.46
N GLN A 16 0.25 -2.34 1.66
CA GLN A 16 1.21 -2.68 2.72
C GLN A 16 2.64 -2.20 2.39
N SER A 17 2.87 -1.63 1.19
CA SER A 17 4.15 -1.00 0.83
C SER A 17 4.38 0.28 1.63
N SER A 18 5.36 0.24 2.54
CA SER A 18 5.79 1.43 3.30
C SER A 18 6.32 2.54 2.38
N THR A 19 6.95 2.19 1.26
CA THR A 19 7.52 3.17 0.32
C THR A 19 6.46 4.08 -0.29
N ILE A 20 5.33 3.51 -0.74
CA ILE A 20 4.26 4.31 -1.37
C ILE A 20 3.61 5.23 -0.32
N GLN A 21 3.33 4.71 0.88
CA GLN A 21 2.76 5.52 1.96
C GLN A 21 3.73 6.60 2.45
N LEU A 22 5.05 6.35 2.40
CA LEU A 22 6.07 7.32 2.79
C LEU A 22 6.14 8.49 1.81
N ILE A 23 6.06 8.22 0.51
CA ILE A 23 6.05 9.27 -0.51
C ILE A 23 4.77 10.10 -0.39
N ASP A 24 3.63 9.47 -0.08
CA ASP A 24 2.37 10.19 0.18
C ASP A 24 2.49 11.14 1.37
N ALA A 25 3.00 10.62 2.50
CA ALA A 25 3.25 11.39 3.70
C ALA A 25 4.16 12.59 3.40
N PHE A 26 5.26 12.35 2.69
CA PHE A 26 6.22 13.38 2.32
C PHE A 26 5.59 14.47 1.43
N LEU A 27 4.79 14.09 0.42
CA LEU A 27 4.16 15.03 -0.52
C LEU A 27 2.85 15.67 0.00
N LYS A 28 2.44 15.36 1.24
CA LYS A 28 1.14 15.71 1.82
C LYS A 28 -0.02 15.32 0.92
N VAL A 29 -0.06 14.06 0.53
CA VAL A 29 -1.23 13.48 -0.16
C VAL A 29 -2.28 13.14 0.89
N GLU A 30 -3.41 13.82 0.84
CA GLU A 30 -4.54 13.61 1.75
C GLU A 30 -5.48 12.56 1.17
N HIS A 31 -5.60 11.42 1.83
CA HIS A 31 -6.63 10.42 1.55
C HIS A 31 -7.84 10.67 2.45
N THR A 32 -9.05 10.40 1.94
CA THR A 32 -10.27 10.67 2.71
C THR A 32 -11.21 9.47 2.71
N GLY A 33 -12.06 9.38 3.74
CA GLY A 33 -13.05 8.33 3.88
C GLY A 33 -12.46 6.92 3.96
N ALA A 34 -13.14 5.97 3.30
CA ALA A 34 -12.84 4.54 3.39
C ALA A 34 -11.43 4.17 2.91
N ASP A 35 -10.88 4.92 1.95
CA ASP A 35 -9.53 4.67 1.42
C ASP A 35 -8.46 4.98 2.46
N ASN A 36 -8.63 6.08 3.22
CA ASN A 36 -7.74 6.41 4.32
C ASN A 36 -7.78 5.35 5.42
N ASP A 37 -8.98 4.95 5.83
CA ASP A 37 -9.15 3.92 6.86
C ASP A 37 -8.52 2.59 6.43
N PHE A 38 -8.64 2.25 5.14
CA PHE A 38 -7.99 1.09 4.57
C PHE A 38 -6.46 1.20 4.63
N LEU A 39 -5.87 2.31 4.18
CA LEU A 39 -4.42 2.52 4.19
C LEU A 39 -3.83 2.50 5.60
N ILE A 40 -4.52 3.09 6.58
CA ILE A 40 -4.13 3.06 7.99
C ILE A 40 -4.10 1.62 8.50
N ARG A 41 -5.15 0.82 8.25
CA ARG A 41 -5.14 -0.60 8.63
C ARG A 41 -4.02 -1.40 7.97
N GLN A 42 -3.59 -1.04 6.76
CA GLN A 42 -2.46 -1.71 6.12
C GLN A 42 -1.11 -1.43 6.81
N ARG A 43 -1.01 -0.38 7.62
CA ARG A 43 0.21 -0.12 8.41
C ARG A 43 0.45 -1.21 9.46
N ASP A 44 -0.58 -1.85 9.98
CA ASP A 44 -0.44 -2.95 10.96
C ASP A 44 0.35 -4.14 10.42
N TYR A 45 0.43 -4.26 9.09
CA TYR A 45 1.22 -5.28 8.39
C TYR A 45 2.65 -4.82 8.06
N MET A 46 3.04 -3.61 8.45
CA MET A 46 4.38 -3.07 8.23
C MET A 46 5.28 -3.27 9.47
N PRO A 47 6.60 -3.43 9.28
CA PRO A 47 7.56 -3.35 10.36
C PRO A 47 7.35 -2.09 11.22
N ARG A 48 7.57 -2.21 12.52
CA ARG A 48 7.33 -1.14 13.49
C ARG A 48 8.10 0.13 13.11
N GLU A 49 9.37 -0.02 12.76
CA GLU A 49 10.29 1.05 12.39
C GLU A 49 9.79 1.82 11.17
N HIS A 50 9.12 1.13 10.23
CA HIS A 50 8.53 1.77 9.05
C HIS A 50 7.31 2.60 9.43
N ARG A 51 6.47 2.11 10.35
CA ARG A 51 5.31 2.88 10.84
C ARG A 51 5.73 4.14 11.58
N GLU A 52 6.74 4.04 12.43
CA GLU A 52 7.30 5.18 13.16
C GLU A 52 7.88 6.23 12.20
N LEU A 53 8.58 5.79 11.15
CA LEU A 53 9.07 6.68 10.09
C LEU A 53 7.92 7.40 9.36
N LEU A 54 6.85 6.69 9.01
CA LEU A 54 5.69 7.29 8.35
C LEU A 54 5.09 8.41 9.20
N GLN A 55 4.83 8.13 10.48
CA GLN A 55 4.27 9.12 11.40
C GLN A 55 5.19 10.35 11.53
N TRP A 56 6.50 10.12 11.68
CA TRP A 56 7.45 11.22 11.76
C TRP A 56 7.45 12.09 10.49
N VAL A 57 7.39 11.50 9.30
CA VAL A 57 7.32 12.27 8.04
C VAL A 57 6.01 13.04 7.91
N GLU A 58 4.88 12.47 8.34
CA GLU A 58 3.58 13.16 8.32
C GLU A 58 3.61 14.44 9.18
N GLU A 59 4.26 14.38 10.33
CA GLU A 59 4.40 15.52 11.26
C GLU A 59 5.47 16.53 10.81
N ALA A 60 6.59 16.06 10.26
CA ALA A 60 7.78 16.88 10.00
C ALA A 60 7.95 17.35 8.55
N THR A 61 7.11 16.91 7.60
CA THR A 61 7.37 17.19 6.18
C THR A 61 7.36 18.70 5.86
N PRO A 62 8.42 19.22 5.20
CA PRO A 62 8.52 20.62 4.82
C PRO A 62 7.70 20.95 3.56
N VAL A 63 7.22 19.93 2.83
CA VAL A 63 6.50 20.12 1.56
C VAL A 63 5.12 20.70 1.82
N GLN A 64 4.81 21.79 1.15
CA GLN A 64 3.50 22.43 1.15
C GLN A 64 2.86 22.27 -0.23
N LYS A 65 1.54 22.51 -0.33
CA LYS A 65 0.83 22.47 -1.62
C LYS A 65 1.45 23.45 -2.65
N SER A 66 2.07 24.54 -2.18
CA SER A 66 2.76 25.55 -2.97
C SER A 66 4.23 25.25 -3.31
N THR A 67 4.81 24.16 -2.81
CA THR A 67 6.22 23.83 -3.04
C THR A 67 6.48 23.61 -4.54
N PRO A 68 7.47 24.30 -5.14
CA PRO A 68 7.84 24.08 -6.54
C PRO A 68 8.24 22.62 -6.80
N GLY A 69 7.85 22.09 -7.97
CA GLY A 69 8.13 20.70 -8.36
C GLY A 69 7.23 19.65 -7.69
N ARG A 70 6.35 20.05 -6.75
CA ARG A 70 5.40 19.11 -6.12
C ARG A 70 4.46 18.46 -7.13
N GLU A 71 3.93 19.22 -8.10
CA GLU A 71 3.00 18.65 -9.09
C GLU A 71 3.68 17.64 -10.00
N GLU A 72 4.93 17.89 -10.40
CA GLU A 72 5.74 16.96 -11.20
C GLU A 72 5.99 15.65 -10.42
N ALA A 73 6.29 15.77 -9.12
CA ALA A 73 6.44 14.62 -8.24
C ALA A 73 5.13 13.85 -8.05
N LEU A 74 4.00 14.54 -7.93
CA LEU A 74 2.68 13.91 -7.87
C LEU A 74 2.36 13.16 -9.17
N GLU A 75 2.70 13.72 -10.32
CA GLU A 75 2.49 13.05 -11.60
C GLU A 75 3.36 11.79 -11.73
N ALA A 76 4.64 11.88 -11.36
CA ALA A 76 5.52 10.71 -11.31
C ALA A 76 4.98 9.63 -10.36
N LEU A 77 4.42 10.03 -9.21
CA LEU A 77 3.79 9.12 -8.26
C LEU A 77 2.52 8.47 -8.84
N ARG A 78 1.66 9.21 -9.55
CA ARG A 78 0.49 8.66 -10.26
C ARG A 78 0.91 7.62 -11.29
N MET A 79 1.94 7.93 -12.09
CA MET A 79 2.51 7.00 -13.07
C MET A 79 3.06 5.74 -12.39
N PHE A 80 3.81 5.90 -11.30
CA PHE A 80 4.38 4.80 -10.53
C PHE A 80 3.30 3.87 -9.98
N ARG A 81 2.28 4.43 -9.32
CA ARG A 81 1.14 3.68 -8.77
C ARG A 81 0.41 2.89 -9.85
N SER A 82 0.16 3.52 -10.98
CA SER A 82 -0.54 2.90 -12.11
C SER A 82 0.24 1.69 -12.65
N LYS A 83 1.56 1.85 -12.84
CA LYS A 83 2.45 0.74 -13.24
C LYS A 83 2.49 -0.36 -12.19
N HIS A 84 2.63 0.00 -10.92
CA HIS A 84 2.70 -0.96 -9.81
C HIS A 84 1.41 -1.78 -9.70
N LEU A 85 0.23 -1.14 -9.72
CA LEU A 85 -1.06 -1.82 -9.70
C LEU A 85 -1.25 -2.75 -10.91
N ASN A 86 -0.82 -2.33 -12.10
CA ASN A 86 -0.86 -3.17 -13.29
C ASN A 86 0.03 -4.41 -13.15
N LEU A 87 1.24 -4.26 -12.63
CA LEU A 87 2.17 -5.37 -12.40
C LEU A 87 1.63 -6.35 -11.37
N VAL A 88 1.17 -5.85 -10.23
CA VAL A 88 0.54 -6.66 -9.18
C VAL A 88 -0.68 -7.40 -9.73
N SER A 89 -1.55 -6.72 -10.47
CA SER A 89 -2.73 -7.34 -11.11
C SER A 89 -2.36 -8.41 -12.15
N CYS A 90 -1.27 -8.21 -12.89
CA CYS A 90 -0.75 -9.19 -13.84
C CYS A 90 -0.28 -10.45 -13.12
N ILE A 91 0.52 -10.31 -12.06
CA ILE A 91 1.00 -11.43 -11.25
C ILE A 91 -0.18 -12.22 -10.65
N TYR A 92 -1.16 -11.53 -10.07
CA TYR A 92 -2.35 -12.20 -9.53
C TYR A 92 -3.14 -12.96 -10.60
N ARG A 93 -3.29 -12.40 -11.81
CA ARG A 93 -3.93 -13.10 -12.94
C ARG A 93 -3.15 -14.35 -13.35
N LEU A 94 -1.82 -14.26 -13.42
CA LEU A 94 -0.97 -15.39 -13.78
C LEU A 94 -0.99 -16.48 -12.71
N LEU A 95 -0.92 -16.12 -11.42
CA LEU A 95 -1.03 -17.07 -10.31
C LEU A 95 -2.40 -17.76 -10.27
N GLN A 96 -3.49 -17.00 -10.46
CA GLN A 96 -4.85 -17.56 -10.56
C GLN A 96 -4.98 -18.52 -11.74
N TYR A 97 -4.41 -18.18 -12.90
CA TYR A 97 -4.39 -19.07 -14.06
C TYR A 97 -3.61 -20.36 -13.77
N PHE A 98 -2.42 -20.25 -13.20
CA PHE A 98 -1.57 -21.40 -12.88
C PHE A 98 -2.23 -22.34 -11.87
N LEU A 99 -2.81 -21.79 -10.79
CA LEU A 99 -3.57 -22.56 -9.80
C LEU A 99 -4.79 -23.27 -10.43
N ARG A 100 -5.52 -22.61 -11.33
CA ARG A 100 -6.65 -23.24 -12.03
C ARG A 100 -6.21 -24.39 -12.93
N VAL A 101 -5.13 -24.22 -13.69
CA VAL A 101 -4.60 -25.27 -14.57
C VAL A 101 -4.11 -26.47 -13.75
N GLN A 102 -3.42 -26.22 -12.63
CA GLN A 102 -2.90 -27.30 -11.79
C GLN A 102 -4.01 -28.10 -11.11
N ILE A 103 -5.08 -27.44 -10.65
CA ILE A 103 -6.27 -28.12 -10.09
C ILE A 103 -6.98 -28.98 -11.15
N GLN A 104 -7.03 -28.55 -12.43
CA GLN A 104 -7.63 -29.35 -13.49
C GLN A 104 -6.79 -30.55 -13.94
N HIS A 105 -5.49 -30.58 -13.63
CA HIS A 105 -4.60 -31.71 -13.95
C HIS A 105 -4.47 -32.72 -12.79
N GLU A 106 -4.87 -32.35 -11.57
CA GLU A 106 -4.90 -33.23 -10.39
C GLU A 106 -6.28 -33.89 -10.13
N LEU A 107 -7.25 -33.69 -11.02
CA LEU A 107 -8.60 -34.28 -11.00
C LEU A 107 -8.84 -35.26 -12.16
#